data_AF-A0A7C1VVN5-F1
#
_entry.id   AF-A0A7C1VVN5-F1
#
_cell.length_a   1.000
_cell.length_b   1.000
_cell.length_c   1.000
_cell.angle_alpha   90.00
_cell.angle_beta   90.00
_cell.angle_gamma   90.00
#
_symmetry.space_group_name_H-M   'P 1'
#
loop_
_entity.id
_entity.type
_entity.pdbx_description
1 polymer ?
#
loop_
_entity_poly.entity_id
_entity_poly.type
_entity_poly.pdbx_seq_one_letter_code
_entity_poly.pdbx_strand_id
1 'polypeptide(L)'
;MKKGLLLAAILLAVSFCFVSGVGYGEIDETLIDRRVSRMEYLLLKAKVEYILRNPTNFLDIDWVYDGGGWNILFGEWPTEIDTEKKIVIKIGDSRNVLSNKSRVVLLELFKKTLEAVYSFIDHIATSMNTDIVAKFYSKGDIPLGYFYQGEYHLWED
;
A
#
# COMPACT_ATOMS: atom_id res chain seq x y z
N MET A 1 6.50 -63.32 18.22
CA MET A 1 5.86 -62.25 17.41
C MET A 1 6.73 -61.00 17.46
N LYS A 2 7.00 -60.42 16.28
CA LYS A 2 8.17 -59.59 15.98
C LYS A 2 8.07 -58.19 16.61
N LYS A 3 9.02 -57.84 17.49
CA LYS A 3 9.14 -56.51 18.13
C LYS A 3 9.10 -55.34 17.13
N GLY A 4 9.54 -55.55 15.90
CA GLY A 4 9.46 -54.55 14.82
C GLY A 4 8.03 -54.23 14.34
N LEU A 5 7.08 -55.17 14.45
CA LEU A 5 5.69 -54.93 14.05
C LEU A 5 4.97 -53.99 15.02
N LEU A 6 5.27 -54.12 16.32
CA LEU A 6 4.73 -53.26 17.37
C LEU A 6 5.27 -51.83 17.25
N LEU A 7 6.58 -51.70 16.98
CA LEU A 7 7.22 -50.40 16.78
C LEU A 7 6.68 -49.66 15.56
N ALA A 8 6.46 -50.38 14.45
CA ALA A 8 5.85 -49.83 13.24
C ALA A 8 4.41 -49.37 13.47
N ALA A 9 3.61 -50.14 14.23
CA ALA A 9 2.24 -49.75 14.57
C ALA A 9 2.18 -48.52 15.47
N ILE A 10 3.10 -48.39 16.44
CA ILE A 10 3.20 -47.22 17.32
C ILE A 10 3.64 -45.98 16.51
N LEU A 11 4.64 -46.12 15.62
CA LEU A 11 5.08 -45.02 14.77
C LEU A 11 3.97 -44.55 13.82
N LEU A 12 3.21 -45.49 13.22
CA LEU A 12 2.05 -45.18 12.37
C LEU A 12 0.94 -44.46 13.14
N ALA A 13 0.62 -44.94 14.35
CA ALA A 13 -0.39 -44.31 15.20
C ALA A 13 0.02 -42.88 15.61
N VAL A 14 1.29 -42.68 15.97
CA VAL A 14 1.81 -41.35 16.31
C VAL A 14 1.80 -40.42 15.09
N SER A 15 2.19 -40.90 13.91
CA SER A 15 2.11 -40.09 12.69
C SER A 15 0.67 -39.73 12.28
N PHE A 16 -0.32 -40.58 12.57
CA PHE A 16 -1.73 -40.24 12.32
C PHE A 16 -2.32 -39.26 13.35
N CYS A 17 -1.82 -39.26 14.60
CA CYS A 17 -2.23 -38.30 15.63
C CYS A 17 -1.74 -36.86 15.36
N PHE A 18 -0.72 -36.67 14.51
CA PHE A 18 -0.22 -35.34 14.15
C PHE A 18 -0.79 -34.77 12.85
N VAL A 19 -1.63 -35.52 12.12
CA VAL A 19 -2.23 -35.06 10.84
C VAL A 19 -3.66 -34.51 11.01
N SER A 20 -4.28 -34.65 12.19
CA SER A 20 -5.59 -34.03 12.44
C SER A 20 -5.54 -32.55 12.81
N GLY A 21 -4.35 -31.96 12.91
CA GLY A 21 -4.14 -30.52 12.93
C GLY A 21 -3.96 -29.96 11.51
N VAL A 22 -4.82 -30.38 10.58
CA VAL A 22 -5.01 -29.65 9.32
C VAL A 22 -5.32 -28.23 9.75
N GLY A 23 -4.36 -27.32 9.57
CA GLY A 23 -4.57 -25.90 9.62
C GLY A 23 -5.58 -25.57 8.53
N TYR A 24 -6.86 -25.79 8.82
CA TYR A 24 -7.91 -25.01 8.20
C TYR A 24 -7.48 -23.59 8.48
N GLY A 25 -7.12 -22.86 7.41
CA GLY A 25 -6.84 -21.44 7.52
C GLY A 25 -8.12 -20.78 7.99
N GLU A 26 -8.33 -20.77 9.31
CA GLU A 26 -9.44 -20.12 9.96
C GLU A 26 -9.26 -18.63 9.63
N ILE A 27 -10.06 -18.19 8.68
CA ILE A 27 -10.16 -16.79 8.34
C ILE A 27 -10.93 -16.16 9.49
N ASP A 28 -10.34 -15.15 10.11
CA ASP A 28 -11.01 -14.35 11.13
C ASP A 28 -12.37 -13.86 10.57
N GLU A 29 -13.47 -14.34 11.15
CA GLU A 29 -14.83 -14.04 10.68
C GLU A 29 -15.14 -12.53 10.74
N THR A 30 -14.40 -11.76 11.54
CA THR A 30 -14.50 -10.30 11.55
C THR A 30 -14.05 -9.66 10.24
N LEU A 31 -13.24 -10.36 9.43
CA LEU A 31 -12.87 -9.95 8.07
C LEU A 31 -13.99 -10.15 7.05
N ILE A 32 -14.99 -10.98 7.35
CA ILE A 32 -16.11 -11.31 6.43
C ILE A 32 -17.21 -10.23 6.49
N ASP A 33 -17.45 -9.62 7.65
CA ASP A 33 -18.58 -8.69 7.85
C ASP A 33 -18.24 -7.21 7.57
N ARG A 34 -17.00 -6.91 7.19
CA ARG A 34 -16.59 -5.52 6.92
C ARG A 34 -17.11 -5.06 5.56
N ARG A 35 -18.18 -4.28 5.55
CA ARG A 35 -18.66 -3.60 4.34
C ARG A 35 -17.64 -2.57 3.87
N VAL A 36 -16.99 -2.85 2.75
CA VAL A 36 -16.06 -1.94 2.08
C VAL A 36 -16.84 -1.06 1.11
N SER A 37 -16.54 0.24 1.07
CA SER A 37 -17.16 1.13 0.09
C SER A 37 -16.72 0.76 -1.34
N ARG A 38 -17.55 1.11 -2.33
CA ARG A 38 -17.18 0.90 -3.74
C ARG A 38 -15.87 1.62 -4.09
N MET A 39 -15.63 2.80 -3.52
CA MET A 39 -14.42 3.59 -3.75
C MET A 39 -13.17 2.85 -3.24
N GLU A 40 -13.18 2.37 -2.00
CA GLU A 40 -12.08 1.59 -1.42
C GLU A 40 -11.81 0.32 -2.22
N TYR A 41 -12.85 -0.39 -2.64
CA TYR A 41 -12.69 -1.58 -3.49
C TYR A 41 -12.00 -1.25 -4.83
N LEU A 42 -12.43 -0.18 -5.51
CA LEU A 42 -11.85 0.23 -6.79
C LEU A 42 -10.38 0.66 -6.64
N LEU A 43 -10.07 1.43 -5.59
CA LEU A 43 -8.69 1.83 -5.30
C LEU A 43 -7.81 0.64 -4.97
N LEU A 44 -8.30 -0.32 -4.16
CA LEU A 44 -7.55 -1.54 -3.86
C LEU A 44 -7.28 -2.35 -5.13
N LYS A 45 -8.30 -2.52 -5.99
CA LYS A 45 -8.15 -3.23 -7.26
C LYS A 45 -7.07 -2.56 -8.14
N ALA A 46 -7.15 -1.25 -8.31
CA ALA A 46 -6.19 -0.52 -9.12
C ALA A 46 -4.78 -0.52 -8.51
N LYS A 47 -4.66 -0.52 -7.17
CA LYS A 47 -3.37 -0.69 -6.45
C LYS A 47 -2.73 -2.04 -6.75
N VAL A 48 -3.52 -3.10 -6.71
CA VAL A 48 -3.06 -4.46 -7.06
C VAL A 48 -2.60 -4.50 -8.52
N GLU A 49 -3.36 -3.93 -9.45
CA GLU A 49 -2.98 -3.86 -10.86
C GLU A 49 -1.67 -3.08 -11.07
N TYR A 50 -1.49 -1.96 -10.38
CA TYR A 50 -0.26 -1.18 -10.41
C TYR A 50 0.94 -2.00 -9.94
N ILE A 51 0.82 -2.70 -8.80
CA ILE A 51 1.89 -3.53 -8.23
C ILE A 51 2.26 -4.67 -9.20
N LEU A 52 1.26 -5.33 -9.79
CA LEU A 52 1.49 -6.43 -10.75
C LEU A 52 2.21 -5.95 -12.01
N ARG A 53 1.96 -4.72 -12.47
CA ARG A 53 2.66 -4.15 -13.64
C ARG A 53 4.00 -3.52 -13.31
N ASN A 54 4.27 -3.23 -12.04
CA ASN A 54 5.50 -2.58 -11.57
C ASN A 54 6.19 -3.37 -10.44
N PRO A 55 6.45 -4.68 -10.59
CA PRO A 55 6.86 -5.55 -9.48
C PRO A 55 8.27 -5.23 -8.94
N THR A 56 9.07 -4.46 -9.69
CA THR A 56 10.43 -4.08 -9.32
C THR A 56 10.54 -2.65 -8.83
N ASN A 57 9.43 -1.93 -8.66
CA ASN A 57 9.50 -0.62 -8.02
C ASN A 57 9.93 -0.86 -6.56
N PHE A 58 10.83 -0.02 -6.04
CA PHE A 58 11.22 -0.05 -4.63
C PHE A 58 10.42 0.94 -3.80
N LEU A 59 9.29 1.38 -4.35
CA LEU A 59 8.46 2.42 -3.79
C LEU A 59 7.28 1.76 -3.07
N ASP A 60 7.13 2.11 -1.81
CA ASP A 60 5.90 1.81 -1.08
C ASP A 60 4.84 2.83 -1.49
N ILE A 61 3.75 2.36 -2.07
CA ILE A 61 2.71 3.23 -2.58
C ILE A 61 1.37 2.83 -1.95
N ASP A 62 0.70 3.80 -1.35
CA ASP A 62 -0.59 3.59 -0.69
C ASP A 62 -1.62 4.65 -1.07
N TRP A 63 -2.88 4.22 -1.22
CA TRP A 63 -3.96 5.04 -1.78
C TRP A 63 -5.17 4.98 -0.85
N VAL A 64 -5.67 6.15 -0.43
CA VAL A 64 -6.84 6.24 0.45
C VAL A 64 -7.76 7.33 -0.05
N TYR A 65 -9.06 7.07 -0.09
CA TYR A 65 -10.04 8.13 -0.32
C TYR A 65 -10.41 8.77 1.02
N ASP A 66 -10.12 10.05 1.18
CA ASP A 66 -10.50 10.79 2.38
C ASP A 66 -11.88 11.42 2.18
N GLY A 67 -12.91 10.74 2.69
CA GLY A 67 -14.29 11.22 2.58
C GLY A 67 -14.63 12.40 3.49
N GLY A 68 -13.80 12.73 4.49
CA GLY A 68 -14.17 13.67 5.55
C GLY A 68 -13.10 14.68 5.95
N GLY A 69 -11.94 14.72 5.28
CA GLY A 69 -10.84 15.64 5.58
C GLY A 69 -10.08 15.28 6.86
N TRP A 70 -10.24 14.06 7.37
CA TRP A 70 -9.75 13.63 8.69
C TRP A 70 -8.39 12.95 8.60
N ASN A 71 -7.47 13.47 7.80
CA ASN A 71 -6.33 12.72 7.27
C ASN A 71 -5.21 12.39 8.30
N ILE A 72 -5.58 11.72 9.39
CA ILE A 72 -4.77 11.24 10.51
C ILE A 72 -3.73 10.22 10.02
N LEU A 73 -3.98 9.55 8.89
CA LEU A 73 -3.17 8.44 8.41
C LEU A 73 -1.87 8.84 7.70
N PHE A 74 -1.72 10.10 7.26
CA PHE A 74 -0.58 10.53 6.43
C PHE A 74 0.31 11.60 7.09
N GLY A 75 0.15 11.81 8.39
CA GLY A 75 0.93 12.76 9.18
C GLY A 75 0.69 14.22 8.80
N GLU A 76 1.48 15.12 9.38
CA GLU A 76 1.32 16.56 9.17
C GLU A 76 1.73 17.01 7.76
N TRP A 77 0.96 17.93 7.19
CA TRP A 77 1.27 18.63 5.95
C TRP A 77 1.99 19.95 6.28
N PRO A 78 2.80 20.51 5.36
CA PRO A 78 3.55 21.75 5.65
C PRO A 78 2.65 22.98 5.64
N THR A 79 1.47 22.85 5.04
CA THR A 79 0.44 23.88 4.89
C THR A 79 -0.93 23.23 5.08
N GLU A 80 -1.96 24.05 5.23
CA GLU A 80 -3.35 23.57 5.23
C GLU A 80 -3.71 23.02 3.85
N ILE A 81 -3.70 21.70 3.72
CA ILE A 81 -4.09 20.99 2.51
C ILE A 81 -5.45 20.37 2.74
N ASP A 82 -6.43 20.80 1.96
CA ASP A 82 -7.76 20.21 1.97
C ASP A 82 -7.73 18.86 1.25
N THR A 83 -7.90 17.80 2.02
CA THR A 83 -7.96 16.42 1.51
C THR A 83 -9.38 15.87 1.47
N GLU A 84 -10.39 16.64 1.88
CA GLU A 84 -11.78 16.21 1.86
C GLU A 84 -12.21 15.88 0.43
N LYS A 85 -12.83 14.70 0.28
CA LYS A 85 -13.31 14.11 -0.97
C LYS A 85 -12.23 13.92 -2.04
N LYS A 86 -10.98 13.74 -1.63
CA LYS A 86 -9.84 13.49 -2.53
C LYS A 86 -9.23 12.12 -2.29
N ILE A 87 -8.54 11.62 -3.31
CA ILE A 87 -7.70 10.43 -3.21
C ILE A 87 -6.31 10.89 -2.80
N VAL A 88 -5.86 10.37 -1.67
CA VAL A 88 -4.58 10.68 -1.05
C VAL A 88 -3.61 9.56 -1.42
N ILE A 89 -2.49 9.91 -2.03
CA ILE A 89 -1.48 8.97 -2.51
C ILE A 89 -0.19 9.19 -1.73
N LYS A 90 0.25 8.17 -1.01
CA LYS A 90 1.58 8.12 -0.41
C LYS A 90 2.54 7.43 -1.37
N ILE A 91 3.68 8.04 -1.60
CA ILE A 91 4.79 7.47 -2.37
C ILE A 91 6.02 7.52 -1.47
N GLY A 92 6.44 6.39 -0.93
CA GLY A 92 7.57 6.28 -0.02
C GLY A 92 8.68 5.43 -0.61
N ASP A 93 9.92 5.71 -0.23
CA ASP A 93 11.06 4.85 -0.56
C ASP A 93 11.33 3.83 0.54
N SER A 94 11.16 2.56 0.20
CA SER A 94 11.37 1.45 1.15
C SER A 94 12.86 1.12 1.36
N ARG A 95 13.75 1.56 0.47
CA ARG A 95 15.15 1.11 0.40
C ARG A 95 16.18 2.21 0.64
N ASN A 96 15.74 3.43 0.94
CA ASN A 96 16.62 4.59 1.12
C ASN A 96 17.47 4.93 -0.13
N VAL A 97 16.95 4.65 -1.32
CA VAL A 97 17.55 5.04 -2.61
C VAL A 97 17.45 6.56 -2.85
N LEU A 98 16.49 7.23 -2.22
CA LEU A 98 16.19 8.64 -2.45
C LEU A 98 17.06 9.61 -1.64
N SER A 99 17.64 9.18 -0.51
CA SER A 99 18.30 10.09 0.44
C SER A 99 19.45 10.91 -0.15
N ASN A 100 20.10 10.39 -1.20
CA ASN A 100 21.27 11.01 -1.81
C ASN A 100 20.99 11.57 -3.22
N LYS A 101 19.71 11.67 -3.61
CA LYS A 101 19.33 12.21 -4.93
C LYS A 101 19.22 13.73 -4.86
N SER A 102 19.57 14.40 -5.95
CA SER A 102 19.37 15.84 -6.06
C SER A 102 17.88 16.18 -6.12
N ARG A 103 17.53 17.42 -5.72
CA ARG A 103 16.15 17.93 -5.78
C ARG A 103 15.51 17.75 -7.16
N VAL A 104 16.25 17.97 -8.24
CA VAL A 104 15.77 17.79 -9.62
C VAL A 104 15.39 16.33 -9.89
N VAL A 105 16.23 15.38 -9.47
CA VAL A 105 15.97 13.95 -9.66
C VAL A 105 14.79 13.49 -8.81
N LEU A 106 14.66 14.01 -7.58
CA LEU A 106 13.51 13.71 -6.71
C LEU A 106 12.21 14.21 -7.33
N LEU A 107 12.18 15.44 -7.84
CA LEU A 107 11.01 16.01 -8.49
C LEU A 107 10.61 15.23 -9.75
N GLU A 108 11.58 14.88 -10.60
CA GLU A 108 11.33 14.10 -11.81
C GLU A 108 10.78 12.71 -11.49
N LEU A 109 11.34 12.04 -10.47
CA LEU A 109 10.86 10.74 -10.03
C LEU A 109 9.45 10.84 -9.45
N PHE A 110 9.18 11.85 -8.63
CA PHE A 110 7.86 12.06 -8.04
C PHE A 110 6.80 12.30 -9.12
N LYS A 111 7.08 13.17 -10.10
CA LYS A 111 6.21 13.42 -11.25
C LYS A 111 5.89 12.14 -12.02
N LYS A 112 6.93 11.44 -12.49
CA LYS A 112 6.77 10.20 -13.27
C LYS A 112 6.01 9.12 -12.50
N THR A 113 6.30 8.98 -11.21
CA THR A 113 5.63 7.98 -10.36
C THR A 113 4.16 8.32 -10.18
N LEU A 114 3.85 9.59 -9.88
CA LEU A 114 2.47 10.02 -9.66
C LEU A 114 1.64 9.95 -10.95
N GLU A 115 2.19 10.34 -12.09
CA GLU A 115 1.56 10.18 -13.41
C GLU A 115 1.29 8.70 -13.74
N ALA A 116 2.28 7.84 -13.46
CA ALA A 116 2.12 6.40 -13.64
C ALA A 116 1.00 5.85 -12.75
N VAL A 117 0.94 6.22 -11.46
CA VAL A 117 -0.14 5.83 -10.54
C VAL A 117 -1.49 6.35 -11.03
N TYR A 118 -1.56 7.62 -11.43
CA TYR A 118 -2.80 8.25 -11.91
C TYR A 118 -3.39 7.50 -13.10
N SER A 119 -2.56 6.99 -14.02
CA SER A 119 -3.02 6.18 -15.16
C SER A 119 -3.77 4.89 -14.79
N PHE A 120 -3.67 4.40 -13.54
CA PHE A 120 -4.43 3.25 -13.06
C PHE A 120 -5.75 3.65 -12.39
N ILE A 121 -5.91 4.92 -12.04
CA ILE A 121 -7.07 5.44 -11.32
C ILE A 121 -7.80 6.55 -12.08
N ASP A 122 -7.43 6.83 -13.33
CA ASP A 122 -8.05 7.83 -14.20
C ASP A 122 -9.54 7.56 -14.47
N HIS A 123 -9.95 6.29 -14.41
CA HIS A 123 -11.34 5.87 -14.50
C HIS A 123 -12.11 6.03 -13.17
N ILE A 124 -11.42 6.37 -12.09
CA ILE A 124 -11.97 6.60 -10.74
C ILE A 124 -11.96 8.10 -10.43
N ALA A 125 -10.85 8.78 -10.72
CA ALA A 125 -10.62 10.20 -10.52
C ALA A 125 -10.90 11.00 -11.81
N THR A 126 -11.74 12.03 -11.72
CA THR A 126 -12.10 12.87 -12.87
C THR A 126 -10.95 13.74 -13.32
N SER A 127 -10.10 14.19 -12.39
CA SER A 127 -8.96 15.05 -12.69
C SER A 127 -7.85 14.89 -11.66
N MET A 128 -6.63 14.66 -12.15
CA MET A 128 -5.44 14.59 -11.29
C MET A 128 -5.29 15.87 -10.45
N ASN A 129 -5.51 17.04 -11.04
CA ASN A 129 -5.24 18.32 -10.38
C ASN A 129 -6.21 18.65 -9.25
N THR A 130 -7.42 18.08 -9.27
CA THR A 130 -8.49 18.41 -8.31
C THR A 130 -8.76 17.29 -7.33
N ASP A 131 -8.62 16.05 -7.78
CA ASP A 131 -9.09 14.88 -7.04
C ASP A 131 -7.94 14.16 -6.34
N ILE A 132 -6.69 14.46 -6.69
CA ILE A 132 -5.50 13.81 -6.14
C ILE A 132 -4.72 14.77 -5.25
N VAL A 133 -4.36 14.28 -4.08
CA VAL A 133 -3.33 14.85 -3.22
C VAL A 133 -2.27 13.78 -3.04
N ALA A 134 -1.00 14.11 -3.21
CA ALA A 134 0.06 13.12 -3.00
C ALA A 134 1.15 13.62 -2.09
N LYS A 135 1.75 12.72 -1.32
CA LYS A 135 2.91 13.01 -0.48
C LYS A 135 4.03 12.03 -0.77
N PHE A 136 5.22 12.58 -0.95
CA PHE A 136 6.43 11.89 -1.34
C PHE A 136 7.41 11.84 -0.17
N TYR A 137 7.96 10.67 0.13
CA TYR A 137 8.77 10.45 1.31
C TYR A 137 10.01 9.62 1.00
N SER A 138 11.07 9.86 1.77
CA SER A 138 12.19 8.94 1.86
C SER A 138 11.93 7.85 2.92
N LYS A 139 12.91 6.98 3.15
CA LYS A 139 12.84 5.98 4.21
C LYS A 139 12.68 6.64 5.58
N GLY A 140 11.83 6.07 6.43
CA GLY A 140 11.56 6.62 7.76
C GLY A 140 10.54 7.76 7.77
N ASP A 141 9.69 7.83 6.75
CA ASP A 141 8.59 8.79 6.63
C ASP A 141 9.03 10.26 6.64
N ILE A 142 10.28 10.54 6.24
CA ILE A 142 10.78 11.90 6.08
C ILE A 142 10.18 12.48 4.80
N PRO A 143 9.39 13.56 4.86
CA PRO A 143 8.75 14.14 3.71
C PRO A 143 9.77 14.79 2.77
N LEU A 144 9.62 14.53 1.47
CA LEU A 144 10.45 15.08 0.39
C LEU A 144 9.67 16.05 -0.51
N GLY A 145 8.35 15.92 -0.55
CA GLY A 145 7.50 16.79 -1.34
C GLY A 145 6.03 16.37 -1.30
N TYR A 146 5.19 17.19 -1.94
CA TYR A 146 3.78 16.93 -2.09
C TYR A 146 3.24 17.46 -3.42
N PHE A 147 2.10 16.92 -3.83
CA PHE A 147 1.34 17.37 -4.98
C PHE A 147 -0.03 17.81 -4.50
N TYR A 148 -0.43 19.03 -4.88
CA TYR A 148 -1.71 19.61 -4.53
C TYR A 148 -2.13 20.63 -5.59
N GLN A 149 -3.41 20.62 -5.97
CA GLN A 149 -3.98 21.58 -6.94
C GLN A 149 -3.25 21.65 -8.29
N GLY A 150 -2.66 20.53 -8.75
CA GLY A 150 -1.92 20.49 -10.02
C GLY A 150 -0.45 20.90 -9.91
N GLU A 151 0.02 21.27 -8.72
CA GLU A 151 1.38 21.74 -8.48
C GLU A 151 2.20 20.72 -7.68
N TYR A 152 3.49 20.66 -7.98
CA TYR A 152 4.47 19.85 -7.27
C TYR A 152 5.34 20.74 -6.40
N HIS A 153 5.39 20.45 -5.12
CA HIS A 153 6.17 21.18 -4.14
C HIS A 153 7.19 20.23 -3.53
N LEU A 154 8.46 20.59 -3.59
CA LEU A 154 9.47 19.91 -2.79
C LEU A 154 9.45 20.49 -1.39
N TRP A 155 9.65 19.66 -0.37
CA TRP A 155 9.80 20.15 1.00
C TRP A 155 11.04 21.06 1.06
N GLU A 156 10.91 22.21 1.71
CA GLU A 156 12.05 23.06 2.05
C GLU A 156 12.67 22.52 3.35
N ASP A 157 14.01 22.57 3.43
CA ASP A 157 14.77 22.16 4.62
C ASP A 157 14.53 23.13 5.79
#